data_AF-X7YR74-F1
#
_entry.id   AF-X7YR74-F1
#
_cell.length_a   1.000
_cell.length_b   1.000
_cell.length_c   1.000
_cell.angle_alpha   90.00
_cell.angle_beta   90.00
_cell.angle_gamma   90.00
#
_symmetry.space_group_name_H-M   'P 1'
#
loop_
_entity.id
_entity.type
_entity.pdbx_description
1 polymer ?
#
loop_
_entity_poly.entity_id
_entity_poly.type
_entity_poly.pdbx_seq_one_letter_code
_entity_poly.pdbx_strand_id
1 'polypeptide(L)'
;MRYFGPYSHAWAIRETLDLLTRVFPARTCSTGVFKRHKQIDRPCLLGYIDKCSAPCVGRVTAEQHRQIVDDFCDFLSGKTEKFARGLEQQMNAAAAQLDFERAARLRDDLSALKRALEKQAVVLGDGTDADVVAFADDELEAAVQVFHVRGGRVRGQRGWIVEKSGDPGDSGEAQLVEQFLTQFYGEQAELGGAADESTNPVPREVLVPCLPPNADELANWLSKLRGARVMLRVPRRGDKKALAETVQRNAKEALQQHKLKRAGDFTARSAALQNIQEALGLAEAPLRIECVDVSHVQGTDVVGSLVVFEDGLPRKSDYRHFAIREAAGQGAPTTSPPSRR
;
A
#
# COMPACT_ATOMS: atom_id res chain seq x y z
N MET A 1 -7.31 10.42 7.43
CA MET A 1 -8.21 9.32 7.84
C MET A 1 -7.48 8.02 7.56
N ARG A 2 -7.24 7.16 8.56
CA ARG A 2 -6.56 5.88 8.37
C ARG A 2 -7.61 4.77 8.31
N TYR A 3 -7.57 3.95 7.27
CA TYR A 3 -8.50 2.83 7.08
C TYR A 3 -7.79 1.53 7.46
N PHE A 4 -8.43 0.71 8.28
CA PHE A 4 -7.93 -0.60 8.69
C PHE A 4 -8.98 -1.64 8.32
N GLY A 5 -8.61 -2.61 7.47
CA GLY A 5 -9.54 -3.58 6.91
C GLY A 5 -9.12 -4.02 5.50
N PRO A 6 -9.95 -4.81 4.79
CA PRO A 6 -11.30 -5.22 5.18
C PRO A 6 -11.31 -6.51 6.02
N TYR A 7 -12.16 -6.54 7.04
CA TYR A 7 -12.37 -7.73 7.88
C TYR A 7 -13.42 -8.64 7.24
N SER A 8 -13.26 -9.96 7.37
CA SER A 8 -14.17 -10.96 6.78
C SER A 8 -15.63 -10.76 7.24
N HIS A 9 -15.83 -10.33 8.48
CA HIS A 9 -17.14 -10.01 9.02
C HIS A 9 -17.09 -8.85 10.01
N ALA A 10 -18.18 -8.08 10.09
CA ALA A 10 -18.32 -6.96 11.04
C ALA A 10 -18.24 -7.39 12.52
N TRP A 11 -18.56 -8.66 12.84
CA TRP A 11 -18.44 -9.19 14.20
C TRP A 11 -16.97 -9.37 14.60
N ALA A 12 -16.11 -9.82 13.67
CA ALA A 12 -14.70 -10.09 13.93
C ALA A 12 -13.94 -8.81 14.33
N ILE A 13 -14.25 -7.70 13.67
CA ILE A 13 -13.66 -6.40 14.03
C ILE A 13 -14.25 -5.82 15.31
N ARG A 14 -15.55 -6.00 15.58
CA ARG A 14 -16.14 -5.50 16.84
C ARG A 14 -15.55 -6.19 18.05
N GLU A 15 -15.33 -7.49 17.96
CA GLU A 15 -14.70 -8.25 19.05
C GLU A 15 -13.22 -7.87 19.23
N THR A 16 -12.49 -7.71 18.11
CA THR A 16 -11.09 -7.24 18.14
C THR A 16 -11.00 -5.84 18.74
N LEU A 17 -11.89 -4.92 18.35
CA LEU A 17 -11.98 -3.58 18.91
C LEU A 17 -12.32 -3.60 20.41
N ASP A 18 -13.20 -4.51 20.84
CA ASP A 18 -13.56 -4.65 22.26
C ASP A 18 -12.37 -5.10 23.11
N LEU A 19 -11.56 -6.03 22.61
CA LEU A 19 -10.32 -6.46 23.25
C LEU A 19 -9.27 -5.35 23.29
N LEU A 20 -9.09 -4.64 22.17
CA LEU A 20 -8.07 -3.60 22.05
C LEU A 20 -8.41 -2.32 22.81
N THR A 21 -9.69 -1.96 22.95
CA THR A 21 -10.10 -0.76 23.70
C THR A 21 -9.80 -0.84 25.20
N ARG A 22 -9.55 -2.05 25.72
CA ARG A 22 -9.04 -2.23 27.08
C ARG A 22 -7.56 -1.87 27.20
N VAL A 23 -6.75 -2.19 26.18
CA VAL A 23 -5.31 -1.91 26.15
C VAL A 23 -5.03 -0.47 25.69
N PHE A 24 -5.82 0.00 24.73
CA PHE A 24 -5.77 1.34 24.15
C PHE A 24 -7.13 2.01 24.40
N PRO A 25 -7.32 2.71 25.52
CA PRO A 25 -8.61 3.27 25.93
C PRO A 25 -8.97 4.52 25.12
N ALA A 26 -9.14 4.32 23.82
CA ALA A 26 -9.49 5.31 22.81
C ALA A 26 -10.97 5.67 22.89
N ARG A 27 -11.31 6.86 22.38
CA ARG A 27 -12.70 7.33 22.39
C ARG A 27 -13.43 6.74 21.19
N THR A 28 -14.43 5.91 21.44
CA THR A 28 -15.30 5.32 20.40
C THR A 28 -16.73 5.89 20.40
N CYS A 29 -17.08 6.74 21.37
CA CYS A 29 -18.44 7.28 21.51
C CYS A 29 -18.76 8.38 20.48
N SER A 30 -20.04 8.46 20.09
CA SER A 30 -20.52 9.51 19.18
C SER A 30 -20.33 10.91 19.76
N THR A 31 -20.29 11.92 18.89
CA THR A 31 -20.09 13.32 19.29
C THR A 31 -21.17 13.82 20.25
N GLY A 32 -22.41 13.35 20.09
CA GLY A 32 -23.52 13.67 20.99
C GLY A 32 -23.30 13.14 22.42
N VAL A 33 -22.84 11.88 22.55
CA VAL A 33 -22.51 11.29 23.86
C VAL A 33 -21.37 12.04 24.51
N PHE A 34 -20.31 12.35 23.76
CA PHE A 34 -19.16 13.12 24.27
C PHE A 34 -19.59 14.49 24.83
N LYS A 35 -20.38 15.27 24.07
CA LYS A 35 -20.85 16.59 24.50
C LYS A 35 -21.73 16.50 25.75
N ARG A 36 -22.64 15.53 25.79
CA ARG A 36 -23.53 15.32 26.96
C ARG A 36 -22.73 15.02 28.22
N HIS A 37 -21.80 14.06 28.16
CA HIS A 37 -20.99 13.66 29.31
C HIS A 37 -20.03 14.76 29.79
N LYS A 38 -19.57 15.62 28.88
CA LYS A 38 -18.82 16.83 29.21
C LYS A 38 -19.68 17.86 29.97
N GLN A 39 -20.95 18.02 29.61
CA GLN A 39 -21.85 18.98 30.28
C GLN A 39 -22.24 18.54 31.69
N ILE A 40 -22.49 17.24 31.88
CA ILE A 40 -22.86 16.68 33.19
C ILE A 40 -21.64 16.36 34.08
N ASP A 41 -20.44 16.64 33.58
CA ASP A 41 -19.14 16.34 34.22
C ASP A 41 -19.04 14.92 34.80
N ARG A 42 -19.57 13.94 34.06
CA ARG A 42 -19.53 12.52 34.44
C ARG A 42 -19.14 11.65 33.26
N PRO A 43 -18.20 10.70 33.42
CA PRO A 43 -17.82 9.81 32.33
C PRO A 43 -18.99 8.90 31.95
N CYS A 44 -18.98 8.40 30.71
CA CYS A 44 -19.94 7.38 30.27
C CYS A 44 -19.56 6.01 30.79
N LEU A 45 -20.40 4.99 30.53
CA LEU A 45 -20.13 3.61 30.93
C LEU A 45 -18.72 3.14 30.51
N LEU A 46 -18.31 3.41 29.26
CA LEU A 46 -16.99 3.04 28.76
C LEU A 46 -15.84 3.69 29.54
N GLY A 47 -16.06 4.89 30.08
CA GLY A 47 -15.08 5.55 30.95
C GLY A 47 -15.09 5.02 32.39
N TYR A 48 -16.19 4.45 32.87
CA TYR A 48 -16.24 3.79 34.17
C TYR A 48 -15.62 2.39 34.18
N ILE A 49 -15.66 1.70 33.04
CA ILE A 49 -15.06 0.35 32.88
C ILE A 49 -13.68 0.40 32.22
N ASP A 50 -13.05 1.58 32.21
CA ASP A 50 -11.69 1.83 31.69
C ASP A 50 -11.43 1.44 30.21
N LYS A 51 -12.50 1.27 29.41
CA LYS A 51 -12.40 1.11 27.94
C LYS A 51 -12.25 2.43 27.20
N CYS A 52 -12.35 3.55 27.91
CA CYS A 52 -12.16 4.89 27.40
C CYS A 52 -11.46 5.71 28.47
N SER A 53 -10.41 6.43 28.09
CA SER A 53 -9.65 7.34 28.96
C SER A 53 -10.45 8.57 29.41
N ALA A 54 -11.72 8.67 28.99
CA ALA A 54 -12.68 9.70 29.35
C ALA A 54 -12.18 11.16 29.19
N PRO A 55 -11.69 11.55 28.00
CA PRO A 55 -11.30 12.94 27.73
C PRO A 55 -12.46 13.94 27.86
N CYS A 56 -13.72 13.48 27.86
CA CYS A 56 -14.90 14.34 28.01
C CYS A 56 -14.98 15.04 29.38
N VAL A 57 -14.39 14.44 30.43
CA VAL A 57 -14.37 14.99 31.80
C VAL A 57 -12.94 15.34 32.24
N GLY A 58 -12.01 15.48 31.30
CA GLY A 58 -10.66 15.95 31.59
C GLY A 58 -9.75 14.94 32.32
N ARG A 59 -10.08 13.64 32.37
CA ARG A 59 -9.16 12.61 32.92
C ARG A 59 -7.84 12.53 32.16
N VAL A 60 -7.87 12.84 30.86
CA VAL A 60 -6.69 12.97 30.00
C VAL A 60 -6.82 14.22 29.15
N THR A 61 -5.67 14.80 28.80
CA THR A 61 -5.57 15.90 27.83
C THR A 61 -5.85 15.43 26.40
N ALA A 62 -6.09 16.37 25.49
CA ALA A 62 -6.28 16.04 24.07
C ALA A 62 -5.03 15.41 23.45
N GLU A 63 -3.85 15.85 23.88
CA GLU A 63 -2.55 15.37 23.45
C GLU A 63 -2.30 13.93 23.93
N GLN A 64 -2.58 13.65 25.20
CA GLN A 64 -2.51 12.28 25.75
C GLN A 64 -3.48 11.34 25.05
N HIS A 65 -4.72 11.81 24.80
CA HIS A 65 -5.70 11.02 24.05
C HIS A 65 -5.22 10.74 22.62
N ARG A 66 -4.63 11.73 21.96
CA ARG A 66 -4.06 11.58 20.61
C ARG A 66 -2.96 10.51 20.59
N GLN A 67 -2.08 10.50 21.59
CA GLN A 67 -1.05 9.46 21.71
C GLN A 67 -1.65 8.06 21.83
N ILE A 68 -2.71 7.88 22.63
CA ILE A 68 -3.42 6.59 22.75
C ILE A 68 -3.97 6.14 21.39
N VAL A 69 -4.53 7.08 20.61
CA VAL A 69 -5.07 6.79 19.27
C VAL A 69 -3.95 6.48 18.28
N ASP A 70 -2.82 7.18 18.36
CA ASP A 70 -1.65 6.94 17.52
C ASP A 70 -1.02 5.57 17.82
N ASP A 71 -0.91 5.19 19.09
CA ASP A 71 -0.43 3.87 19.52
C ASP A 71 -1.38 2.76 19.03
N PHE A 72 -2.70 2.97 19.13
CA PHE A 72 -3.70 2.06 18.58
C PHE A 72 -3.57 1.91 17.05
N CYS A 73 -3.34 3.02 16.35
CA CYS A 73 -3.09 3.00 14.90
C CYS A 73 -1.79 2.29 14.54
N ASP A 74 -0.71 2.52 15.29
CA ASP A 74 0.58 1.87 15.09
C ASP A 74 0.48 0.35 15.31
N PHE A 75 -0.27 -0.07 16.32
CA PHE A 75 -0.58 -1.48 16.56
C PHE A 75 -1.33 -2.10 15.37
N LEU A 76 -2.43 -1.47 14.92
CA LEU A 76 -3.19 -1.96 13.76
C LEU A 76 -2.37 -1.95 12.46
N SER A 77 -1.34 -1.10 12.37
CA SER A 77 -0.41 -1.03 11.23
C SER A 77 0.70 -2.10 11.28
N GLY A 78 0.67 -3.01 12.26
CA GLY A 78 1.59 -4.15 12.35
C GLY A 78 2.78 -3.96 13.29
N LYS A 79 2.91 -2.83 13.99
CA LYS A 79 3.98 -2.60 14.98
C LYS A 79 3.65 -3.24 16.34
N THR A 80 3.33 -4.53 16.36
CA THR A 80 2.64 -5.19 17.48
C THR A 80 3.59 -5.65 18.60
N GLU A 81 4.80 -6.08 18.26
CA GLU A 81 5.76 -6.63 19.23
C GLU A 81 6.18 -5.63 20.31
N LYS A 82 6.33 -4.35 19.95
CA LYS A 82 6.71 -3.28 20.89
C LYS A 82 5.71 -3.17 22.05
N PHE A 83 4.42 -3.25 21.74
CA PHE A 83 3.36 -3.11 22.75
C PHE A 83 3.26 -4.34 23.65
N ALA A 84 3.37 -5.55 23.08
CA ALA A 84 3.39 -6.78 23.86
C ALA A 84 4.57 -6.83 24.84
N ARG A 85 5.80 -6.54 24.36
CA ARG A 85 6.99 -6.48 25.21
C ARG A 85 6.89 -5.40 26.28
N GLY A 86 6.32 -4.23 25.94
CA GLY A 86 6.11 -3.14 26.89
C GLY A 86 5.18 -3.53 28.05
N LEU A 87 4.06 -4.20 27.76
CA LEU A 87 3.13 -4.69 28.78
C LEU A 87 3.77 -5.77 29.65
N GLU A 88 4.53 -6.70 29.05
CA GLU A 88 5.23 -7.77 29.78
C GLU A 88 6.29 -7.22 30.74
N GLN A 89 7.08 -6.23 30.29
CA GLN A 89 8.05 -5.55 31.14
C GLN A 89 7.38 -4.82 32.31
N GLN A 90 6.27 -4.11 32.05
CA GLN A 90 5.51 -3.43 33.11
C GLN A 90 4.89 -4.43 34.10
N MET A 91 4.39 -5.56 33.60
CA MET A 91 3.83 -6.62 34.44
C MET A 91 4.90 -7.19 35.38
N ASN A 92 6.07 -7.52 34.84
CA ASN A 92 7.19 -8.05 35.62
C ASN A 92 7.72 -7.02 36.63
N ALA A 93 7.77 -5.74 36.25
CA ALA A 93 8.15 -4.66 37.17
C ALA A 93 7.14 -4.49 38.33
N ALA A 94 5.84 -4.53 38.03
CA ALA A 94 4.79 -4.46 39.06
C ALA A 94 4.85 -5.66 40.01
N ALA A 95 5.08 -6.87 39.48
CA ALA A 95 5.26 -8.08 40.28
C ALA A 95 6.52 -7.99 41.17
N ALA A 96 7.63 -7.46 40.65
CA ALA A 96 8.85 -7.23 41.43
C ALA A 96 8.65 -6.20 42.56
N GLN A 97 7.75 -5.24 42.37
CA GLN A 97 7.35 -4.26 43.38
C GLN A 97 6.25 -4.78 44.34
N LEU A 98 5.85 -6.05 44.23
CA LEU A 98 4.76 -6.67 45.00
C LEU A 98 3.38 -6.02 44.77
N ASP A 99 3.20 -5.26 43.68
CA ASP A 99 1.91 -4.73 43.23
C ASP A 99 1.18 -5.77 42.36
N PHE A 100 0.68 -6.80 43.03
CA PHE A 100 0.05 -7.94 42.37
C PHE A 100 -1.26 -7.57 41.66
N GLU A 101 -1.99 -6.55 42.12
CA GLU A 101 -3.23 -6.11 41.48
C GLU A 101 -2.94 -5.44 40.13
N ARG A 102 -1.91 -4.59 40.07
CA ARG A 102 -1.45 -4.02 38.80
C ARG A 102 -0.85 -5.07 37.89
N ALA A 103 -0.04 -5.99 38.42
CA ALA A 103 0.52 -7.09 37.62
C ALA A 103 -0.58 -7.97 37.00
N ALA A 104 -1.63 -8.29 37.77
CA ALA A 104 -2.78 -9.06 37.26
C ALA A 104 -3.51 -8.33 36.13
N ARG A 105 -3.76 -7.02 36.28
CA ARG A 105 -4.36 -6.20 35.22
C ARG A 105 -3.53 -6.22 33.93
N LEU A 106 -2.21 -5.98 34.04
CA LEU A 106 -1.29 -5.98 32.91
C LEU A 106 -1.18 -7.35 32.23
N ARG A 107 -1.22 -8.44 33.01
CA ARG A 107 -1.27 -9.81 32.48
C ARG A 107 -2.52 -10.04 31.63
N ASP A 108 -3.66 -9.61 32.15
CA ASP A 108 -4.94 -9.76 31.46
C ASP A 108 -5.00 -8.87 30.20
N ASP A 109 -4.40 -7.68 30.22
CA ASP A 109 -4.25 -6.80 29.07
C ASP A 109 -3.33 -7.41 28.00
N LEU A 110 -2.20 -8.01 28.42
CA LEU A 110 -1.29 -8.75 27.53
C LEU A 110 -2.01 -9.94 26.88
N SER A 111 -2.85 -10.66 27.64
CA SER A 111 -3.66 -11.76 27.14
C SER A 111 -4.70 -11.29 26.13
N ALA A 112 -5.39 -10.17 26.42
CA ALA A 112 -6.34 -9.55 25.48
C ALA A 112 -5.66 -9.11 24.19
N LEU A 113 -4.47 -8.50 24.28
CA LEU A 113 -3.66 -8.10 23.14
C LEU A 113 -3.23 -9.30 22.29
N LYS A 114 -2.74 -10.38 22.91
CA LYS A 114 -2.37 -11.62 22.21
C LYS A 114 -3.56 -12.26 21.48
N ARG A 115 -4.73 -12.32 22.14
CA ARG A 115 -5.98 -12.82 21.52
C ARG A 115 -6.43 -11.96 20.34
N ALA A 116 -6.30 -10.64 20.45
CA ALA A 116 -6.60 -9.73 19.35
C ALA A 116 -5.66 -9.97 18.15
N LEU A 117 -4.37 -10.20 18.39
CA LEU A 117 -3.39 -10.54 17.35
C LEU A 117 -3.69 -11.88 16.66
N GLU A 118 -4.07 -12.90 17.42
CA GLU A 118 -4.48 -14.19 16.87
C GLU A 118 -5.70 -14.08 15.96
N LYS A 119 -6.66 -13.21 16.31
CA LYS A 119 -7.90 -12.98 15.55
C LYS A 119 -7.73 -12.04 14.35
N GLN A 120 -6.75 -11.13 14.38
CA GLN A 120 -6.47 -10.20 13.28
C GLN A 120 -5.80 -10.88 12.08
N ALA A 121 -5.18 -12.05 12.28
CA ALA A 121 -4.71 -12.87 11.16
C ALA A 121 -5.92 -13.53 10.48
N VAL A 122 -6.06 -13.37 9.16
CA VAL A 122 -6.87 -14.31 8.37
C VAL A 122 -6.20 -15.68 8.52
N VAL A 123 -6.72 -16.52 9.42
CA VAL A 123 -6.18 -17.86 9.68
C VAL A 123 -6.74 -18.78 8.62
N LEU A 124 -6.00 -18.97 7.52
CA LEU A 124 -6.15 -20.19 6.74
C LEU A 124 -5.70 -21.35 7.64
N GLY A 125 -6.27 -22.55 7.47
CA GLY A 125 -5.93 -23.72 8.28
C GLY A 125 -4.42 -23.87 8.50
N ASP A 126 -4.03 -24.20 9.74
CA ASP A 126 -2.64 -24.27 10.20
C ASP A 126 -1.75 -25.02 9.18
N GLY A 127 -0.61 -24.42 8.82
CA GLY A 127 0.33 -24.97 7.84
C GLY A 127 0.12 -24.52 6.38
N THR A 128 -0.82 -23.61 6.11
CA THR A 128 -0.99 -23.07 4.74
C THR A 128 0.12 -22.07 4.38
N ASP A 129 0.93 -22.42 3.37
CA ASP A 129 1.88 -21.51 2.72
C ASP A 129 1.39 -21.20 1.31
N ALA A 130 0.84 -20.00 1.12
CA ALA A 130 0.25 -19.59 -0.15
C ALA A 130 0.48 -18.11 -0.45
N ASP A 131 0.60 -17.75 -1.72
CA ASP A 131 0.45 -16.36 -2.16
C ASP A 131 -0.92 -16.19 -2.81
N VAL A 132 -1.64 -15.15 -2.41
CA VAL A 132 -2.99 -14.86 -2.92
C VAL A 132 -2.94 -13.60 -3.74
N VAL A 133 -3.25 -13.72 -5.02
CA VAL A 133 -3.13 -12.67 -6.02
C VAL A 133 -4.51 -12.26 -6.49
N ALA A 134 -4.75 -10.97 -6.64
CA ALA A 134 -5.92 -10.46 -7.31
C ALA A 134 -5.60 -9.21 -8.12
N PHE A 135 -6.45 -8.97 -9.12
CA PHE A 135 -6.32 -7.88 -10.07
C PHE A 135 -7.59 -7.03 -10.05
N ALA A 136 -7.45 -5.76 -10.39
CA ALA A 136 -8.53 -4.89 -10.79
C ALA A 136 -8.02 -4.00 -11.90
N ASP A 137 -8.72 -3.94 -13.02
CA ASP A 137 -8.25 -3.27 -14.23
C ASP A 137 -9.31 -2.38 -14.87
N ASP A 138 -8.85 -1.56 -15.81
CA ASP A 138 -9.66 -0.86 -16.78
C ASP A 138 -9.05 -0.98 -18.18
N GLU A 139 -9.37 -0.05 -19.08
CA GLU A 139 -8.88 -0.03 -20.45
C GLU A 139 -7.38 0.32 -20.56
N LEU A 140 -6.81 1.02 -19.57
CA LEU A 140 -5.45 1.58 -19.64
C LEU A 140 -4.49 0.95 -18.63
N GLU A 141 -4.99 0.57 -17.45
CA GLU A 141 -4.17 0.19 -16.30
C GLU A 141 -4.78 -0.99 -15.54
N ALA A 142 -3.93 -1.70 -14.80
CA ALA A 142 -4.33 -2.72 -13.84
C ALA A 142 -3.62 -2.50 -12.50
N ALA A 143 -4.35 -2.65 -11.41
CA ALA A 143 -3.82 -2.76 -10.07
C ALA A 143 -3.65 -4.23 -9.71
N VAL A 144 -2.46 -4.59 -9.24
CA VAL A 144 -2.16 -5.93 -8.73
C VAL A 144 -2.01 -5.85 -7.21
N GLN A 145 -2.58 -6.83 -6.51
CA GLN A 145 -2.37 -7.02 -5.09
C GLN A 145 -2.00 -8.48 -4.80
N VAL A 146 -1.03 -8.66 -3.92
CA VAL A 146 -0.50 -9.96 -3.50
C VAL A 146 -0.43 -10.00 -1.98
N PHE A 147 -1.02 -11.03 -1.39
CA PHE A 147 -0.88 -11.35 0.04
C PHE A 147 0.00 -12.58 0.17
N HIS A 148 1.08 -12.47 0.94
CA HIS A 148 1.97 -13.57 1.25
C HIS A 148 1.51 -14.24 2.54
N VAL A 149 1.03 -15.48 2.46
CA VAL A 149 0.61 -16.29 3.61
C VAL A 149 1.68 -17.33 3.92
N ARG A 150 2.14 -17.39 5.17
CA ARG A 150 3.04 -18.43 5.66
C ARG A 150 2.56 -18.98 6.99
N GLY A 151 2.51 -20.29 7.13
CA GLY A 151 1.99 -20.98 8.33
C GLY A 151 0.56 -20.56 8.68
N GLY A 152 -0.30 -20.38 7.68
CA GLY A 152 -1.71 -19.99 7.85
C GLY A 152 -1.95 -18.50 8.11
N ARG A 153 -0.90 -17.68 8.22
CA ARG A 153 -1.00 -16.24 8.54
C ARG A 153 -0.45 -15.37 7.43
N VAL A 154 -1.11 -14.23 7.18
CA VAL A 154 -0.60 -13.20 6.25
C VAL A 154 0.66 -12.57 6.86
N ARG A 155 1.81 -12.76 6.20
CA ARG A 155 3.12 -12.22 6.59
C ARG A 155 3.47 -10.92 5.87
N GLY A 156 2.83 -10.64 4.74
CA GLY A 156 3.07 -9.42 3.98
C GLY A 156 2.02 -9.20 2.91
N GLN A 157 1.90 -7.93 2.50
CA GLN A 157 1.08 -7.50 1.37
C GLN A 157 1.95 -6.62 0.47
N ARG A 158 1.80 -6.78 -0.84
CA ARG A 158 2.41 -5.92 -1.85
C ARG A 158 1.38 -5.61 -2.94
N GLY A 159 1.46 -4.41 -3.50
CA GLY A 159 0.65 -4.06 -4.66
C GLY A 159 1.19 -2.83 -5.37
N TRP A 160 0.91 -2.76 -6.66
CA TRP A 160 1.38 -1.71 -7.56
C TRP A 160 0.43 -1.59 -8.76
N ILE A 161 0.62 -0.53 -9.55
CA ILE A 161 -0.11 -0.28 -10.78
C ILE A 161 0.79 -0.66 -11.96
N VAL A 162 0.21 -1.32 -12.96
CA VAL A 162 0.83 -1.67 -14.23
C VAL A 162 0.01 -1.09 -15.37
N GLU A 163 0.68 -0.52 -16.36
CA GLU A 163 0.05 -0.07 -17.60
C GLU A 163 -0.23 -1.26 -18.50
N LYS A 164 -1.41 -1.29 -19.13
CA LYS A 164 -1.74 -2.31 -20.12
C LYS A 164 -1.09 -1.95 -21.45
N SER A 165 -0.25 -2.85 -21.97
CA SER A 165 0.51 -2.63 -23.21
C SER A 165 -0.12 -3.27 -24.45
N GLY A 166 -1.42 -3.58 -24.45
CA GLY A 166 -2.10 -4.33 -25.53
C GLY A 166 -3.31 -3.58 -26.13
N ASP A 167 -3.73 -4.01 -27.32
CA ASP A 167 -4.90 -3.44 -28.02
C ASP A 167 -6.20 -3.59 -27.19
N PRO A 168 -7.13 -2.61 -27.26
CA PRO A 168 -8.40 -2.66 -26.55
C PRO A 168 -9.23 -3.87 -26.99
N GLY A 169 -9.26 -4.91 -26.15
CA GLY A 169 -10.04 -6.13 -26.42
C GLY A 169 -9.29 -7.45 -26.19
N ASP A 170 -7.96 -7.43 -26.11
CA ASP A 170 -7.15 -8.67 -26.00
C ASP A 170 -6.64 -8.97 -24.58
N SER A 171 -6.71 -7.99 -23.67
CA SER A 171 -6.19 -8.10 -22.29
C SER A 171 -7.20 -8.75 -21.33
N GLY A 172 -7.42 -10.06 -21.51
CA GLY A 172 -8.21 -10.86 -20.57
C GLY A 172 -7.50 -11.05 -19.22
N GLU A 173 -8.27 -11.21 -18.13
CA GLU A 173 -7.76 -11.43 -16.77
C GLU A 173 -6.72 -12.57 -16.70
N ALA A 174 -6.88 -13.59 -17.55
CA ALA A 174 -5.94 -14.70 -17.68
C ALA A 174 -4.54 -14.27 -18.15
N GLN A 175 -4.45 -13.34 -19.09
CA GLN A 175 -3.17 -12.84 -19.62
C GLN A 175 -2.45 -11.98 -18.57
N LEU A 176 -3.21 -11.18 -17.80
CA LEU A 176 -2.66 -10.43 -16.67
C LEU A 176 -2.08 -11.36 -15.60
N VAL A 177 -2.76 -12.47 -15.30
CA VAL A 177 -2.25 -13.50 -14.39
C VAL A 177 -0.93 -14.08 -14.91
N GLU A 178 -0.87 -14.49 -16.18
CA GLU A 178 0.32 -15.07 -16.79
C GLU A 178 1.52 -14.11 -16.77
N GLN A 179 1.31 -12.87 -17.21
CA GLN A 179 2.35 -11.84 -17.23
C GLN A 179 2.87 -11.55 -15.82
N PHE A 180 1.95 -11.38 -14.86
CA PHE A 180 2.30 -11.16 -13.46
C PHE A 180 3.15 -12.30 -12.90
N LEU A 181 2.72 -13.55 -13.07
CA LEU A 181 3.42 -14.70 -12.51
C LEU A 181 4.85 -14.78 -13.06
N THR A 182 5.02 -14.55 -14.36
CA THR A 182 6.32 -14.63 -15.04
C THR A 182 7.25 -13.51 -14.59
N GLN A 183 6.77 -12.27 -14.57
CA GLN A 183 7.58 -11.11 -14.16
C GLN A 183 7.91 -11.16 -12.66
N PHE A 184 6.91 -11.34 -11.80
CA PHE A 184 7.08 -11.24 -10.35
C PHE A 184 7.98 -12.34 -9.78
N TYR A 185 7.78 -13.60 -10.20
CA TYR A 185 8.62 -14.70 -9.72
C TYR A 185 9.93 -14.84 -10.50
N GLY A 186 9.98 -14.34 -11.74
CA GLY A 186 11.22 -14.28 -12.53
C GLY A 186 12.23 -13.31 -11.93
N GLU A 187 11.81 -12.06 -11.67
CA GLU A 187 12.66 -11.04 -11.03
C GLU A 187 13.13 -11.48 -9.63
N GLN A 188 12.25 -12.12 -8.85
CA GLN A 188 12.63 -12.61 -7.51
C GLN A 188 13.63 -13.77 -7.56
N ALA A 189 13.58 -14.60 -8.60
CA ALA A 189 14.57 -15.67 -8.78
C ALA A 189 15.95 -15.10 -9.12
N GLU A 190 16.02 -14.02 -9.89
CA GLU A 190 17.27 -13.32 -10.22
C GLU A 190 17.87 -12.59 -9.02
N LEU A 191 17.04 -11.98 -8.18
CA LEU A 191 17.46 -11.24 -6.98
C LEU A 191 17.78 -12.16 -5.78
N GLY A 192 17.18 -13.35 -5.71
CA GLY A 192 17.31 -14.31 -4.61
C GLY A 192 18.64 -15.05 -4.52
N GLY A 193 19.58 -14.81 -5.44
CA GLY A 193 20.92 -15.42 -5.43
C GLY A 193 21.89 -14.83 -4.39
N ALA A 194 21.53 -13.76 -3.67
CA ALA A 194 22.50 -12.95 -2.91
C ALA A 194 22.26 -12.79 -1.40
N ALA A 195 21.17 -13.27 -0.79
CA ALA A 195 21.00 -13.20 0.66
C ALA A 195 19.97 -14.22 1.20
N ASP A 196 20.45 -15.13 2.04
CA ASP A 196 19.72 -16.13 2.83
C ASP A 196 19.00 -17.28 2.07
N GLU A 197 19.61 -18.46 2.12
CA GLU A 197 19.05 -19.78 1.72
C GLU A 197 17.72 -20.15 2.44
N SER A 198 17.24 -19.35 3.38
CA SER A 198 16.11 -19.66 4.26
C SER A 198 14.74 -19.15 3.78
N THR A 199 14.68 -18.31 2.72
CA THR A 199 13.41 -17.75 2.24
C THR A 199 13.21 -18.04 0.76
N ASN A 200 12.71 -19.24 0.46
CA ASN A 200 12.31 -19.60 -0.90
C ASN A 200 11.18 -18.64 -1.37
N PRO A 201 11.39 -17.85 -2.45
CA PRO A 201 10.46 -16.78 -2.83
C PRO A 201 9.08 -17.32 -3.26
N VAL A 202 9.04 -18.55 -3.81
CA VAL A 202 7.81 -19.15 -4.33
C VAL A 202 7.13 -20.01 -3.25
N PRO A 203 5.84 -19.80 -2.91
CA PRO A 203 5.07 -20.60 -1.93
C PRO A 203 4.66 -21.99 -2.47
N ARG A 204 4.06 -22.85 -1.62
CA ARG A 204 3.56 -24.18 -2.04
C ARG A 204 2.34 -24.04 -2.95
N GLU A 205 1.56 -22.99 -2.74
CA GLU A 205 0.34 -22.72 -3.49
C GLU A 205 0.30 -21.26 -3.93
N VAL A 206 -0.12 -21.02 -5.16
CA VAL A 206 -0.39 -19.67 -5.67
C VAL A 206 -1.86 -19.63 -6.05
N LEU A 207 -2.60 -18.74 -5.39
CA LEU A 207 -4.03 -18.55 -5.58
C LEU A 207 -4.26 -17.35 -6.50
N VAL A 208 -4.90 -17.59 -7.64
CA VAL A 208 -5.16 -16.60 -8.70
C VAL A 208 -6.67 -16.50 -8.96
N PRO A 209 -7.18 -15.38 -9.52
CA PRO A 209 -8.61 -15.23 -9.78
C PRO A 209 -9.11 -16.14 -10.90
N CYS A 210 -8.27 -16.41 -11.91
CA CYS A 210 -8.52 -17.33 -13.01
C CYS A 210 -7.23 -18.08 -13.39
N LEU A 211 -7.37 -19.24 -14.05
CA LEU A 211 -6.23 -19.98 -14.56
C LEU A 211 -5.95 -19.53 -16.00
N PRO A 212 -4.69 -19.21 -16.35
CA PRO A 212 -4.31 -18.97 -17.74
C PRO A 212 -4.32 -20.26 -18.56
N PRO A 213 -4.38 -20.18 -19.90
CA PRO A 213 -4.38 -21.36 -20.77
C PRO A 213 -3.17 -22.27 -20.56
N ASN A 214 -2.01 -21.72 -20.22
CA ASN A 214 -0.76 -22.42 -19.95
C ASN A 214 -0.49 -22.66 -18.45
N ALA A 215 -1.55 -22.77 -17.62
CA ALA A 215 -1.43 -22.93 -16.17
C ALA A 215 -0.52 -24.10 -15.73
N ASP A 216 -0.55 -25.22 -16.46
CA ASP A 216 0.29 -26.39 -16.14
C ASP A 216 1.78 -26.10 -16.38
N GLU A 217 2.12 -25.38 -17.44
CA GLU A 217 3.50 -24.96 -17.74
C GLU A 217 4.01 -23.98 -16.69
N LEU A 218 3.19 -23.00 -16.31
CA LEU A 218 3.51 -22.04 -15.24
C LEU A 218 3.69 -22.74 -13.88
N ALA A 219 2.82 -23.69 -13.52
CA ALA A 219 2.96 -24.45 -12.28
C ALA A 219 4.26 -25.28 -12.27
N ASN A 220 4.64 -25.87 -13.41
CA ASN A 220 5.90 -26.59 -13.57
C ASN A 220 7.12 -25.66 -13.46
N TRP A 221 7.07 -24.49 -14.10
CA TRP A 221 8.12 -23.48 -14.01
C TRP A 221 8.30 -22.96 -12.58
N LEU A 222 7.21 -22.60 -11.89
CA LEU A 222 7.23 -22.22 -10.47
C LEU A 222 7.77 -23.34 -9.58
N SER A 223 7.44 -24.60 -9.88
CA SER A 223 7.97 -25.77 -9.15
C SER A 223 9.48 -25.92 -9.32
N LYS A 224 10.02 -25.61 -10.51
CA LYS A 224 11.47 -25.59 -10.75
C LYS A 224 12.14 -24.49 -9.95
N LEU A 225 11.58 -23.27 -9.97
CA LEU A 225 12.10 -22.14 -9.18
C LEU A 225 12.10 -22.45 -7.67
N ARG A 226 11.05 -23.12 -7.17
CA ARG A 226 10.96 -23.52 -5.76
C ARG A 226 11.86 -24.70 -5.41
N GLY A 227 12.19 -25.58 -6.36
CA GLY A 227 12.80 -26.89 -6.08
C GLY A 227 11.82 -27.90 -5.43
N ALA A 228 10.52 -27.59 -5.38
CA ALA A 228 9.47 -28.44 -4.85
C ALA A 228 8.14 -28.14 -5.56
N ARG A 229 7.18 -29.08 -5.50
CA ARG A 229 5.89 -28.93 -6.19
C ARG A 229 5.13 -27.68 -5.74
N VAL A 230 4.73 -26.86 -6.72
CA VAL A 230 3.88 -25.68 -6.58
C VAL A 230 2.52 -25.97 -7.20
N MET A 231 1.45 -25.47 -6.58
CA MET A 231 0.08 -25.63 -7.04
C MET A 231 -0.51 -24.28 -7.41
N LEU A 232 -0.84 -24.08 -8.69
CA LEU A 232 -1.56 -22.91 -9.18
C LEU A 232 -3.06 -23.20 -9.17
N ARG A 233 -3.86 -22.43 -8.42
CA ARG A 233 -5.28 -22.74 -8.19
C ARG A 233 -6.16 -21.50 -8.12
N VAL A 234 -7.44 -21.69 -8.41
CA VAL A 234 -8.48 -20.68 -8.19
C VAL A 234 -9.29 -21.07 -6.94
N PRO A 235 -9.30 -20.25 -5.89
CA PRO A 235 -10.12 -20.52 -4.72
C PRO A 235 -11.61 -20.37 -5.07
N ARG A 236 -12.42 -21.39 -4.76
CA ARG A 236 -13.86 -21.42 -5.07
C ARG A 236 -14.77 -21.22 -3.85
N ARG A 237 -14.36 -21.68 -2.67
CA ARG A 237 -15.13 -21.63 -1.42
C ARG A 237 -14.22 -21.65 -0.17
N GLY A 238 -14.78 -21.30 0.98
CA GLY A 238 -14.09 -21.32 2.29
C GLY A 238 -13.13 -20.15 2.50
N ASP A 239 -12.25 -20.26 3.50
CA ASP A 239 -11.39 -19.16 3.96
C ASP A 239 -10.44 -18.63 2.88
N LYS A 240 -9.94 -19.52 2.01
CA LYS A 240 -9.11 -19.14 0.84
C LYS A 240 -9.86 -18.23 -0.13
N LYS A 241 -11.16 -18.47 -0.32
CA LYS A 241 -12.01 -17.62 -1.18
C LYS A 241 -12.27 -16.27 -0.52
N ALA A 242 -12.60 -16.25 0.77
CA ALA A 242 -12.80 -15.01 1.52
C ALA A 242 -11.53 -14.13 1.56
N LEU A 243 -10.34 -14.75 1.65
CA LEU A 243 -9.07 -14.05 1.54
C LEU A 243 -8.87 -13.50 0.12
N ALA A 244 -9.11 -14.28 -0.93
CA ALA A 244 -9.00 -13.80 -2.30
C ALA A 244 -9.94 -12.63 -2.62
N GLU A 245 -11.18 -12.64 -2.10
CA GLU A 245 -12.12 -11.52 -2.21
C GLU A 245 -11.59 -10.26 -1.50
N THR A 246 -10.87 -10.43 -0.40
CA THR A 246 -10.19 -9.34 0.30
C THR A 246 -9.06 -8.75 -0.54
N VAL A 247 -8.19 -9.60 -1.10
CA VAL A 247 -7.13 -9.14 -2.02
C VAL A 247 -7.73 -8.42 -3.23
N GLN A 248 -8.85 -8.91 -3.77
CA GLN A 248 -9.54 -8.28 -4.90
C GLN A 248 -10.15 -6.92 -4.57
N ARG A 249 -10.73 -6.74 -3.37
CA ARG A 249 -11.18 -5.42 -2.92
C ARG A 249 -10.02 -4.44 -2.80
N ASN A 250 -8.89 -4.87 -2.23
CA ASN A 250 -7.71 -4.03 -2.12
C ASN A 250 -7.17 -3.61 -3.49
N ALA A 251 -7.22 -4.50 -4.49
CA ALA A 251 -6.83 -4.16 -5.85
C ALA A 251 -7.76 -3.08 -6.44
N LYS A 252 -9.08 -3.22 -6.25
CA LYS A 252 -10.07 -2.22 -6.69
C LYS A 252 -9.87 -0.86 -6.02
N GLU A 253 -9.65 -0.84 -4.71
CA GLU A 253 -9.41 0.38 -3.95
C GLU A 253 -8.10 1.06 -4.40
N ALA A 254 -7.03 0.28 -4.61
CA ALA A 254 -5.76 0.80 -5.12
C ALA A 254 -5.93 1.45 -6.51
N LEU A 255 -6.65 0.79 -7.42
CA LEU A 255 -6.96 1.34 -8.74
C LEU A 255 -7.81 2.62 -8.62
N GLN A 256 -8.83 2.63 -7.76
CA GLN A 256 -9.68 3.80 -7.56
C GLN A 256 -8.91 4.98 -6.97
N GLN A 257 -8.04 4.75 -5.99
CA GLN A 257 -7.16 5.78 -5.43
C GLN A 257 -6.18 6.31 -6.48
N HIS A 258 -5.61 5.43 -7.31
CA HIS A 258 -4.76 5.83 -8.42
C HIS A 258 -5.50 6.74 -9.40
N LYS A 259 -6.73 6.37 -9.79
CA LYS A 259 -7.60 7.19 -10.64
C LYS A 259 -7.94 8.54 -10.02
N LEU A 260 -8.33 8.56 -8.75
CA LEU A 260 -8.65 9.81 -8.05
C LEU A 260 -7.44 10.73 -7.96
N LYS A 261 -6.26 10.18 -7.69
CA LYS A 261 -5.01 10.94 -7.69
C LYS A 261 -4.69 11.47 -9.09
N ARG A 262 -4.82 10.64 -10.13
CA ARG A 262 -4.61 11.04 -11.53
C ARG A 262 -5.60 12.10 -12.02
N ALA A 263 -6.87 12.01 -11.60
CA ALA A 263 -7.91 12.98 -11.91
C ALA A 263 -7.69 14.30 -11.14
N GLY A 264 -7.28 14.22 -9.87
CA GLY A 264 -6.85 15.39 -9.11
C GLY A 264 -5.64 16.07 -9.74
N ASP A 265 -4.66 15.28 -10.19
CA ASP A 265 -3.52 15.76 -10.96
C ASP A 265 -3.95 16.30 -12.32
N PHE A 266 -4.98 15.76 -12.98
CA PHE A 266 -5.52 16.31 -14.23
C PHE A 266 -6.13 17.69 -14.02
N THR A 267 -7.00 17.87 -13.02
CA THR A 267 -7.57 19.20 -12.71
C THR A 267 -6.48 20.20 -12.34
N ALA A 268 -5.49 19.79 -11.55
CA ALA A 268 -4.35 20.63 -11.20
C ALA A 268 -3.46 20.96 -12.41
N ARG A 269 -3.21 19.99 -13.29
CA ARG A 269 -2.44 20.17 -14.54
C ARG A 269 -3.16 21.07 -15.52
N SER A 270 -4.46 20.85 -15.76
CA SER A 270 -5.29 21.68 -16.62
C SER A 270 -5.34 23.12 -16.11
N ALA A 271 -5.50 23.32 -14.79
CA ALA A 271 -5.42 24.64 -14.18
C ALA A 271 -4.03 25.28 -14.34
N ALA A 272 -2.95 24.51 -14.18
CA ALA A 272 -1.58 25.00 -14.38
C ALA A 272 -1.30 25.39 -15.84
N LEU A 273 -1.73 24.58 -16.81
CA LEU A 273 -1.61 24.88 -18.24
C LEU A 273 -2.43 26.12 -18.62
N GLN A 274 -3.62 26.27 -18.05
CA GLN A 274 -4.45 27.45 -18.24
C GLN A 274 -3.81 28.70 -17.60
N ASN A 275 -3.20 28.58 -16.41
CA ASN A 275 -2.44 29.68 -15.82
C ASN A 275 -1.24 30.09 -16.70
N ILE A 276 -0.53 29.13 -17.32
CA ILE A 276 0.56 29.42 -18.27
C ILE A 276 0.01 30.13 -19.51
N GLN A 277 -1.12 29.65 -20.05
CA GLN A 277 -1.80 30.29 -21.17
C GLN A 277 -2.10 31.75 -20.87
N GLU A 278 -2.75 32.02 -19.74
CA GLU A 278 -3.13 33.37 -19.31
C GLU A 278 -1.90 34.25 -19.05
N ALA A 279 -0.88 33.72 -18.37
CA ALA A 279 0.35 34.45 -18.07
C ALA A 279 1.16 34.83 -19.31
N LEU A 280 1.16 33.98 -20.35
CA LEU A 280 1.88 34.19 -21.60
C LEU A 280 1.02 34.78 -22.73
N GLY A 281 -0.29 34.96 -22.50
CA GLY A 281 -1.23 35.48 -23.50
C GLY A 281 -1.43 34.57 -24.71
N LEU A 282 -1.38 33.25 -24.52
CA LEU A 282 -1.53 32.28 -25.60
C LEU A 282 -3.01 32.09 -25.98
N ALA A 283 -3.28 31.88 -27.28
CA ALA A 283 -4.63 31.63 -27.77
C ALA A 283 -5.23 30.33 -27.22
N GLU A 284 -4.39 29.31 -27.02
CA GLU A 284 -4.75 28.00 -26.48
C GLU A 284 -3.74 27.57 -25.42
N ALA A 285 -4.18 26.72 -24.48
CA ALA A 285 -3.30 26.16 -23.46
C ALA A 285 -2.21 25.30 -24.10
N PRO A 286 -0.92 25.47 -23.74
CA PRO A 286 0.17 24.76 -24.39
C PRO A 286 0.21 23.30 -23.94
N LEU A 287 -0.39 22.41 -24.74
CA LEU A 287 -0.43 20.96 -24.45
C LEU A 287 0.94 20.30 -24.56
N ARG A 288 1.86 20.86 -25.35
CA ARG A 288 3.25 20.40 -25.45
C ARG A 288 4.19 21.56 -25.13
N ILE A 289 5.08 21.34 -24.17
CA ILE A 289 6.08 22.30 -23.72
C ILE A 289 7.45 21.66 -23.86
N GLU A 290 8.31 22.28 -24.67
CA GLU A 290 9.70 21.87 -24.83
C GLU A 290 10.59 22.91 -24.16
N CYS A 291 11.38 22.47 -23.18
CA CYS A 291 12.30 23.34 -22.47
C CYS A 291 13.73 22.97 -22.88
N VAL A 292 14.46 23.95 -23.42
CA VAL A 292 15.88 23.79 -23.76
C VAL A 292 16.71 24.51 -22.71
N ASP A 293 17.52 23.75 -21.98
CA ASP A 293 18.56 24.28 -21.10
C ASP A 293 19.91 24.27 -21.84
N VAL A 294 20.62 25.40 -21.82
CA VAL A 294 21.94 25.53 -22.47
C VAL A 294 22.98 25.77 -21.38
N SER A 295 23.75 24.73 -21.08
CA SER A 295 24.78 24.77 -20.05
C SER A 295 26.16 25.01 -20.68
N HIS A 296 26.86 26.05 -20.19
CA HIS A 296 28.27 26.31 -20.54
C HIS A 296 29.17 25.64 -19.51
N VAL A 297 29.89 24.60 -19.93
CA VAL A 297 31.03 24.09 -19.17
C VAL A 297 32.23 24.97 -19.57
N GLN A 298 32.99 25.49 -18.61
CA GLN A 298 34.20 26.28 -18.88
C GLN A 298 35.23 25.40 -19.62
N GLY A 299 35.15 25.37 -20.94
CA GLY A 299 35.98 24.57 -21.84
C GLY A 299 35.18 24.07 -23.05
N THR A 300 35.13 24.88 -24.11
CA THR A 300 34.84 24.57 -25.53
C THR A 300 33.62 23.74 -25.96
N ASP A 301 32.90 23.05 -25.07
CA ASP A 301 31.73 22.23 -25.41
C ASP A 301 30.47 22.80 -24.76
N VAL A 302 29.64 23.48 -25.56
CA VAL A 302 28.30 23.90 -25.15
C VAL A 302 27.33 22.74 -25.39
N VAL A 303 26.65 22.29 -24.33
CA VAL A 303 25.65 21.22 -24.41
C VAL A 303 24.27 21.79 -24.13
N GLY A 304 23.34 21.56 -25.07
CA GLY A 304 21.92 21.79 -24.88
C GLY A 304 21.23 20.52 -24.42
N SER A 305 20.36 20.62 -23.42
CA SER A 305 19.44 19.53 -23.03
C SER A 305 18.00 19.98 -23.26
N LEU A 306 17.22 19.14 -23.93
CA LEU A 306 15.81 19.37 -24.19
C LEU A 306 14.99 18.35 -23.41
N VAL A 307 14.10 18.88 -22.57
CA VAL A 307 13.10 18.12 -21.85
C VAL A 307 11.73 18.45 -22.43
N VAL A 308 10.89 17.42 -22.54
CA VAL A 308 9.55 17.54 -23.11
C VAL A 308 8.51 17.26 -22.04
N PHE A 309 7.52 18.12 -21.97
CA PHE A 309 6.28 17.90 -21.24
C PHE A 309 5.11 17.85 -22.23
N GLU A 310 4.20 16.90 -22.04
CA GLU A 310 2.97 16.76 -22.80
C GLU A 310 1.81 16.56 -21.84
N ASP A 311 0.74 17.33 -22.00
CA ASP A 311 -0.41 17.41 -21.08
C ASP A 311 0.00 17.58 -19.62
N GLY A 312 1.04 18.38 -19.39
CA GLY A 312 1.62 18.66 -18.08
C GLY A 312 2.40 17.50 -17.45
N LEU A 313 2.70 16.42 -18.20
CA LEU A 313 3.50 15.28 -17.75
C LEU A 313 4.84 15.18 -18.50
N PRO A 314 5.92 14.74 -17.83
CA PRO A 314 7.20 14.52 -18.49
C PRO A 314 7.12 13.40 -19.54
N ARG A 315 7.45 13.69 -20.81
CA ARG A 315 7.55 12.72 -21.90
C ARG A 315 9.00 12.31 -22.14
N LYS A 316 9.50 11.42 -21.28
CA LYS A 316 10.94 11.03 -21.24
C LYS A 316 11.46 10.43 -22.56
N SER A 317 10.62 9.75 -23.34
CA SER A 317 10.99 9.20 -24.66
C SER A 317 11.48 10.26 -25.64
N ASP A 318 11.04 11.50 -25.45
CA ASP A 318 11.28 12.61 -26.36
C ASP A 318 12.43 13.51 -25.91
N TYR A 319 13.13 13.17 -24.82
CA TYR A 319 14.25 13.96 -24.33
C TYR A 319 15.43 13.90 -25.32
N ARG A 320 16.10 15.02 -25.53
CA ARG A 320 17.23 15.12 -26.47
C ARG A 320 18.40 15.87 -25.84
N HIS A 321 19.60 15.46 -26.21
CA HIS A 321 20.82 16.21 -25.91
C HIS A 321 21.44 16.67 -27.24
N PHE A 322 21.83 17.95 -27.28
CA PHE A 322 22.45 18.59 -28.43
C PHE A 322 23.88 18.98 -28.07
N ALA A 323 24.85 18.53 -28.86
CA ALA A 323 26.19 19.10 -28.84
C ALA A 323 26.20 20.32 -29.76
N ILE A 324 26.47 21.50 -29.23
CA ILE A 324 26.54 22.74 -30.01
C ILE A 324 28.01 22.97 -30.37
N ARG A 325 28.35 22.77 -31.64
CA ARG A 325 29.68 23.08 -32.18
C ARG A 325 29.68 24.53 -32.68
N GLU A 326 30.65 25.33 -32.23
CA GLU A 326 30.81 26.71 -32.69
C GLU A 326 30.96 26.76 -34.22
N ALA A 327 30.00 27.36 -34.92
CA ALA A 327 30.21 27.87 -36.26
C ALA A 327 30.91 29.23 -36.13
N ALA A 328 32.20 29.27 -36.46
CA ALA A 328 32.95 30.51 -36.54
C ALA A 328 32.27 31.51 -37.49
N GLY A 329 31.89 32.68 -36.96
CA GLY A 329 31.58 33.88 -37.74
C GLY A 329 30.12 34.35 -37.67
N GLN A 330 29.88 35.36 -36.82
CA GLN A 330 28.80 36.37 -36.86
C GLN A 330 27.39 35.94 -37.32
N GLY A 331 26.47 35.81 -36.34
CA GLY A 331 25.03 35.80 -36.56
C GLY A 331 24.34 34.56 -35.98
N ALA A 332 23.25 34.79 -35.22
CA ALA A 332 22.40 33.85 -34.48
C ALA A 332 22.51 32.34 -34.82
N PRO A 333 22.57 31.45 -33.80
CA PRO A 333 22.62 30.00 -34.04
C PRO A 333 21.32 29.53 -34.70
N THR A 334 21.42 29.08 -35.95
CA THR A 334 20.35 28.41 -36.67
C THR A 334 20.39 26.92 -36.36
N THR A 335 19.37 26.42 -35.65
CA THR A 335 19.12 24.98 -35.52
C THR A 335 18.29 24.51 -36.72
N SER A 336 18.82 23.58 -37.51
CA SER A 336 18.08 22.96 -38.62
C SER A 336 17.22 21.81 -38.08
N PRO A 337 15.91 21.72 -38.40
CA PRO A 337 15.07 20.61 -37.96
C PRO A 337 15.42 19.32 -38.76
N PRO A 338 15.42 18.14 -38.13
CA PRO A 338 15.67 16.89 -38.85
C PRO A 338 14.46 16.48 -39.68
N SER A 339 14.74 15.97 -40.88
CA SER A 339 13.77 15.39 -41.82
C SER A 339 12.98 14.25 -41.19
N ARG A 340 11.65 14.29 -41.34
CA ARG A 340 10.74 13.19 -40.98
C ARG A 340 11.14 11.88 -41.67
N ARG A 341 11.26 10.81 -40.89
CA ARG A 341 10.97 9.42 -41.30
C ARG A 341 10.14 8.76 -40.22
#